data_AF-A0AAN6IQI6-F1
#
_entry.id   AF-A0AAN6IQI6-F1
#
_cell.length_a   1.000
_cell.length_b   1.000
_cell.length_c   1.000
_cell.angle_alpha   90.00
_cell.angle_beta   90.00
_cell.angle_gamma   90.00
#
_symmetry.space_group_name_H-M   'P 1'
#
loop_
_entity.id
_entity.type
_entity.pdbx_description
1 polymer ?
#
loop_
_entity_poly.entity_id
_entity_poly.type
_entity_poly.pdbx_seq_one_letter_code
_entity_poly.pdbx_strand_id
1 'polypeptide(L)'
;MSNSAPLTSSQSDFYSLFDVRNKDGQSIPTVFSVRDARHHKALKRPVANAYSMSTLVELEPMTDDCIDIFQTKLDSKQGKDIDFGEWLQWYAFDVITSVTFSNRIGFMEQEMDVQGIINAIEGRLAYNSVIGEAPVLHKYLLGNPVGSYLAS
;
A
#
# COMPACT_ATOMS: atom_id res chain seq x y z
N MET A 1 2.82 -9.56 46.27
CA MET A 1 1.83 -9.62 45.18
C MET A 1 2.00 -8.35 44.37
N SER A 2 2.67 -8.46 43.22
CA SER A 2 3.19 -7.32 42.47
C SER A 2 2.07 -6.56 41.77
N ASN A 3 2.02 -5.27 42.06
CA ASN A 3 1.27 -4.24 41.35
C ASN A 3 1.81 -4.16 39.90
N SER A 4 0.95 -4.22 38.88
CA SER A 4 1.36 -3.91 37.50
C SER A 4 0.29 -3.02 36.86
N ALA A 5 0.58 -1.72 36.87
CA ALA A 5 -0.17 -0.66 36.23
C ALA A 5 -0.43 -0.92 34.73
N PRO A 6 -1.50 -0.34 34.15
CA PRO A 6 -1.71 -0.37 32.70
C PRO A 6 -0.70 0.54 32.00
N LEU A 7 0.31 -0.08 31.38
CA LEU A 7 1.10 0.47 30.27
C LEU A 7 0.24 0.20 29.00
N THR A 8 -0.13 1.12 28.10
CA THR A 8 0.67 2.15 27.41
C THR A 8 -0.21 3.02 26.48
N SER A 9 0.13 4.31 26.36
CA SER A 9 -0.11 5.27 25.25
C SER A 9 -1.52 5.39 24.62
N SER A 10 -2.09 6.60 24.67
CA SER A 10 -3.17 7.05 23.80
C SER A 10 -2.72 7.04 22.32
N GLN A 11 -2.81 5.89 21.68
CA GLN A 11 -2.52 5.75 20.25
C GLN A 11 -3.54 6.61 19.47
N SER A 12 -3.04 7.58 18.69
CA SER A 12 -3.82 8.59 17.97
C SER A 12 -4.90 7.97 17.06
N ASP A 13 -6.04 8.66 16.93
CA ASP A 13 -7.12 8.31 16.00
C ASP A 13 -6.73 8.41 14.53
N PHE A 14 -5.52 8.91 14.25
CA PHE A 14 -4.90 8.87 12.94
C PHE A 14 -4.91 7.46 12.31
N TYR A 15 -4.60 6.42 13.10
CA TYR A 15 -4.47 5.07 12.56
C TYR A 15 -5.80 4.51 12.03
N SER A 16 -6.96 4.92 12.58
CA SER A 16 -8.26 4.45 12.08
C SER A 16 -8.58 4.92 10.65
N LEU A 17 -7.88 5.94 10.13
CA LEU A 17 -8.04 6.37 8.73
C LEU A 17 -7.53 5.33 7.72
N PHE A 18 -6.72 4.37 8.20
CA PHE A 18 -6.15 3.30 7.39
C PHE A 18 -6.85 1.96 7.58
N ASP A 19 -7.98 1.94 8.28
CA ASP A 19 -8.83 0.75 8.37
C ASP A 19 -9.53 0.49 7.03
N VAL A 20 -9.83 -0.78 6.80
CA VAL A 20 -10.64 -1.21 5.65
C VAL A 20 -12.07 -1.42 6.12
N ARG A 21 -13.04 -0.88 5.36
CA ARG A 21 -14.46 -1.13 5.64
C ARG A 21 -14.91 -2.44 4.99
N ASN A 22 -15.52 -3.30 5.78
CA ASN A 22 -16.13 -4.53 5.28
C ASN A 22 -17.49 -4.23 4.62
N LYS A 23 -18.10 -5.24 3.96
CA LYS A 23 -19.43 -5.14 3.33
C LYS A 23 -20.52 -4.72 4.32
N ASP A 24 -20.37 -5.06 5.60
CA ASP A 24 -21.28 -4.70 6.68
C ASP A 24 -21.00 -3.30 7.28
N GLY A 25 -20.09 -2.52 6.68
CA GLY A 25 -19.70 -1.18 7.13
C GLY A 25 -18.77 -1.14 8.34
N GLN A 26 -18.38 -2.31 8.88
CA GLN A 26 -17.48 -2.44 10.02
C GLN A 26 -16.04 -2.09 9.63
N SER A 27 -15.36 -1.34 10.50
CA SER A 27 -13.94 -0.98 10.36
C SER A 27 -13.06 -2.16 10.76
N ILE A 28 -12.24 -2.65 9.84
CA ILE A 28 -11.27 -3.72 10.08
C ILE A 28 -9.85 -3.11 10.08
N PRO A 29 -9.13 -3.21 11.21
CA PRO A 29 -7.75 -2.76 11.27
C PRO A 29 -6.82 -3.55 10.35
N THR A 30 -5.95 -2.85 9.64
CA THR A 30 -4.90 -3.41 8.78
C THR A 30 -3.62 -3.64 9.58
N VAL A 31 -2.61 -4.26 8.95
CA VAL A 31 -1.26 -4.38 9.54
C VAL A 31 -0.69 -3.00 9.93
N PHE A 32 -1.08 -1.94 9.22
CA PHE A 32 -0.64 -0.58 9.54
C PHE A 32 -1.46 0.07 10.66
N SER A 33 -2.78 -0.16 10.72
CA SER A 33 -3.67 0.54 11.66
C SER A 33 -3.95 -0.19 12.97
N VAL A 34 -3.60 -1.49 13.07
CA VAL A 34 -3.76 -2.27 14.30
C VAL A 34 -2.91 -1.70 15.44
N ARG A 35 -3.58 -1.38 16.56
CA ARG A 35 -2.95 -0.71 17.71
C ARG A 35 -2.48 -1.70 18.79
N ASP A 36 -3.04 -2.92 18.82
CA ASP A 36 -2.61 -3.95 19.76
C ASP A 36 -1.37 -4.69 19.26
N ALA A 37 -0.32 -4.72 20.09
CA ALA A 37 0.96 -5.31 19.75
C ALA A 37 0.88 -6.81 19.47
N ARG A 38 -0.01 -7.56 20.15
CA ARG A 38 -0.18 -9.00 19.92
C ARG A 38 -0.82 -9.26 18.56
N HIS A 39 -1.89 -8.55 18.24
CA HIS A 39 -2.54 -8.64 16.92
C HIS A 39 -1.62 -8.16 15.79
N HIS A 40 -0.89 -7.05 15.99
CA HIS A 40 0.11 -6.57 15.04
C HIS A 40 1.18 -7.62 14.75
N LYS A 41 1.73 -8.26 15.79
CA LYS A 41 2.72 -9.34 15.65
C LYS A 41 2.14 -10.54 14.88
N ALA A 42 0.89 -10.92 15.17
CA ALA A 42 0.24 -12.03 14.48
C ALA A 42 0.05 -11.75 12.98
N LEU A 43 -0.39 -10.54 12.62
CA LEU A 43 -0.56 -10.10 11.23
C LEU A 43 0.77 -9.93 10.49
N LYS A 44 1.81 -9.40 11.16
CA LYS A 44 3.13 -9.17 10.56
C LYS A 44 3.91 -10.46 10.34
N ARG A 45 3.74 -11.47 11.20
CA ARG A 45 4.52 -12.72 11.16
C ARG A 45 4.54 -13.44 9.80
N PRO A 46 3.41 -13.69 9.12
CA PRO A 46 3.42 -14.36 7.80
C PRO A 46 4.17 -13.54 6.74
N VAL A 47 4.01 -12.20 6.76
CA VAL A 47 4.68 -11.30 5.82
C VAL A 47 6.20 -11.25 6.07
N ALA A 48 6.62 -11.22 7.33
CA ALA A 48 8.02 -11.12 7.70
C ALA A 48 8.88 -12.29 7.18
N ASN A 49 8.31 -13.49 7.07
CA ASN A 49 9.02 -14.64 6.50
C ASN A 49 9.28 -14.48 4.99
N ALA A 50 8.32 -13.90 4.25
CA ALA A 50 8.46 -13.67 2.81
C ALA A 50 9.59 -12.69 2.47
N TYR A 51 9.96 -11.81 3.42
CA TYR A 51 11.07 -10.86 3.28
C TYR A 51 12.32 -11.26 4.09
N SER A 52 12.45 -12.54 4.46
CA SER A 52 13.66 -13.06 5.12
C SER A 52 14.83 -13.15 4.14
N MET A 53 16.08 -13.05 4.61
CA MET A 53 17.26 -13.13 3.74
C MET A 53 17.32 -14.40 2.89
N SER A 54 16.87 -15.54 3.42
CA SER A 54 16.79 -16.80 2.67
C SER A 54 15.77 -16.73 1.53
N THR A 55 14.61 -16.12 1.79
CA THR A 55 13.57 -15.96 0.76
C THR A 55 13.94 -14.89 -0.26
N LEU A 56 14.63 -13.81 0.15
CA LEU A 56 15.10 -12.78 -0.79
C LEU A 56 16.00 -13.35 -1.89
N VAL A 57 16.87 -14.32 -1.56
CA VAL A 57 17.69 -15.02 -2.56
C VAL A 57 16.82 -15.85 -3.51
N GLU A 58 15.76 -16.50 -3.00
CA GLU A 58 14.81 -17.24 -3.85
C GLU A 58 13.97 -16.32 -4.75
N LEU A 59 13.84 -15.04 -4.39
CA LEU A 59 13.10 -14.01 -5.13
C LEU A 59 13.96 -13.28 -6.17
N GLU A 60 15.29 -13.46 -6.18
CA GLU A 60 16.20 -12.86 -7.16
C GLU A 60 15.72 -13.07 -8.61
N PRO A 61 15.35 -14.29 -9.06
CA PRO A 61 14.89 -14.51 -10.44
C PRO A 61 13.67 -13.67 -10.82
N MET A 62 12.77 -13.44 -9.85
CA MET A 62 11.54 -12.67 -10.07
C MET A 62 11.84 -11.17 -10.23
N THR A 63 12.91 -10.70 -9.58
CA THR A 63 13.41 -9.33 -9.68
C THR A 63 14.23 -9.15 -10.95
N ASP A 64 15.05 -10.14 -11.31
CA ASP A 64 15.84 -10.17 -12.55
C ASP A 64 14.95 -10.05 -13.78
N ASP A 65 13.86 -10.81 -13.84
CA ASP A 65 12.85 -10.69 -14.90
C ASP A 65 12.32 -9.24 -15.03
N CYS A 66 12.07 -8.57 -13.91
CA CYS A 66 11.59 -7.19 -13.92
C CYS A 66 12.69 -6.22 -14.40
N ILE A 67 13.94 -6.48 -14.03
CA ILE A 67 15.10 -5.70 -14.48
C ILE A 67 15.28 -5.84 -16.00
N ASP A 68 15.16 -7.04 -16.55
CA ASP A 68 15.29 -7.30 -17.98
C ASP A 68 14.22 -6.54 -18.78
N ILE A 69 12.97 -6.55 -18.31
CA ILE A 69 11.88 -5.76 -18.90
C ILE A 69 12.20 -4.27 -18.82
N PHE A 70 12.63 -3.79 -17.65
CA PHE A 70 12.96 -2.40 -17.43
C PHE A 70 14.08 -1.91 -18.37
N GLN A 71 15.17 -2.65 -18.47
CA GLN A 71 16.28 -2.35 -19.38
C GLN A 71 15.83 -2.34 -20.83
N THR A 72 15.11 -3.38 -21.26
CA THR A 72 14.58 -3.48 -22.64
C THR A 72 13.70 -2.26 -22.98
N LYS A 73 12.86 -1.84 -22.04
CA LYS A 73 11.99 -0.68 -22.23
C LYS A 73 12.80 0.62 -22.26
N LEU A 74 13.74 0.83 -21.34
CA LEU A 74 14.60 2.02 -21.35
C LEU A 74 15.44 2.14 -22.62
N ASP A 75 16.01 1.04 -23.10
CA ASP A 75 16.77 1.01 -24.35
C ASP A 75 15.89 1.44 -25.54
N SER A 76 14.63 1.00 -25.59
CA SER A 76 13.66 1.41 -26.62
C SER A 76 13.28 2.90 -26.58
N LYS A 77 13.57 3.58 -25.46
CA LYS A 77 13.30 5.00 -25.23
C LYS A 77 14.55 5.86 -25.35
N GLN A 78 15.70 5.29 -25.74
CA GLN A 78 16.93 6.06 -25.92
C GLN A 78 16.71 7.25 -26.88
N GLY A 79 17.14 8.44 -26.46
CA GLY A 79 16.97 9.68 -27.22
C GLY A 79 15.58 10.32 -27.11
N LYS A 80 14.71 9.83 -26.23
CA LYS A 80 13.43 10.45 -25.89
C LYS A 80 13.47 10.98 -24.46
N ASP A 81 12.76 12.08 -24.23
CA ASP A 81 12.50 12.55 -22.87
C ASP A 81 11.49 11.61 -22.20
N ILE A 82 11.84 11.07 -21.04
CA ILE A 82 10.98 10.21 -20.22
C ILE A 82 10.96 10.72 -18.79
N ASP A 83 9.84 10.54 -18.09
CA ASP A 83 9.78 10.74 -16.64
C ASP A 83 10.34 9.49 -15.95
N PHE A 84 11.60 9.56 -15.54
CA PHE A 84 12.25 8.43 -14.88
C PHE A 84 11.60 8.09 -13.51
N GLY A 85 10.98 9.06 -12.84
CA GLY A 85 10.27 8.81 -11.58
C GLY A 85 9.06 7.89 -11.78
N GLU A 86 8.28 8.14 -12.83
CA GLU A 86 7.14 7.30 -13.21
C GLU A 86 7.59 5.88 -13.60
N TRP A 87 8.67 5.77 -14.38
CA TRP A 87 9.27 4.48 -14.74
C TRP A 87 9.75 3.68 -13.53
N LEU A 88 10.39 4.34 -12.56
CA LEU A 88 10.79 3.71 -11.31
C LEU A 88 9.59 3.26 -10.47
N GLN A 89 8.50 4.02 -10.49
CA GLN A 89 7.26 3.67 -9.79
C GLN A 89 6.64 2.42 -10.41
N TRP A 90 6.53 2.35 -11.74
CA TRP A 90 6.08 1.15 -12.46
C TRP A 90 6.93 -0.07 -12.15
N TYR A 91 8.26 0.08 -12.19
CA TYR A 91 9.19 -0.98 -11.81
C TYR A 91 8.95 -1.48 -10.38
N ALA A 92 8.82 -0.56 -9.42
CA ALA A 92 8.59 -0.92 -8.02
C ALA A 92 7.28 -1.70 -7.83
N PHE A 93 6.20 -1.28 -8.50
CA PHE A 93 4.92 -2.00 -8.45
C PHE A 93 5.01 -3.40 -9.06
N ASP A 94 5.66 -3.54 -10.22
CA ASP A 94 5.83 -4.84 -10.86
C ASP A 94 6.72 -5.78 -10.04
N VAL A 95 7.79 -5.28 -9.41
CA VAL A 95 8.63 -6.10 -8.50
C VAL A 95 7.83 -6.55 -7.27
N ILE A 96 7.13 -5.64 -6.60
CA ILE A 96 6.35 -5.98 -5.40
C ILE A 96 5.26 -6.99 -5.73
N THR A 97 4.56 -6.82 -6.86
CA THR A 97 3.48 -7.72 -7.27
C THR A 97 4.01 -9.06 -7.74
N SER A 98 5.13 -9.07 -8.47
CA SER A 98 5.87 -10.29 -8.83
C SER A 98 6.20 -11.08 -7.56
N VAL A 99 6.89 -10.47 -6.59
CA VAL A 99 7.26 -11.11 -5.33
C VAL A 99 6.05 -11.58 -4.52
N THR A 100 4.98 -10.80 -4.48
CA THR A 100 3.82 -11.08 -3.61
C THR A 100 2.87 -12.12 -4.19
N PHE A 101 2.64 -12.10 -5.50
CA PHE A 101 1.61 -12.90 -6.18
C PHE A 101 2.18 -13.88 -7.21
N SER A 102 3.51 -13.94 -7.35
CA SER A 102 4.19 -14.65 -8.43
C SER A 102 3.71 -14.24 -9.82
N ASN A 103 3.22 -13.01 -9.94
CA ASN A 103 2.74 -12.44 -11.19
C ASN A 103 2.92 -10.92 -11.19
N ARG A 104 3.31 -10.38 -12.35
CA ARG A 104 3.40 -8.93 -12.57
C ARG A 104 2.03 -8.39 -12.96
N ILE A 105 1.73 -7.17 -12.56
CA ILE A 105 0.57 -6.44 -13.07
C ILE A 105 0.84 -5.94 -14.50
N GLY A 106 2.11 -5.62 -14.79
CA GLY A 106 2.58 -5.24 -16.12
C GLY A 106 2.56 -3.73 -16.35
N PHE A 107 2.87 -2.93 -15.33
CA PHE A 107 2.96 -1.48 -15.46
C PHE A 107 4.02 -1.08 -16.49
N MET A 108 5.19 -1.70 -16.45
CA MET A 108 6.28 -1.40 -17.40
C MET A 108 5.96 -1.87 -18.83
N GLU A 109 5.27 -3.00 -18.96
CA GLU A 109 4.92 -3.57 -20.27
C GLU A 109 3.87 -2.71 -20.98
N GLN A 110 2.87 -2.25 -20.23
CA GLN A 110 1.78 -1.40 -20.70
C GLN A 110 2.15 0.09 -20.74
N GLU A 111 3.21 0.50 -20.04
CA GLU A 111 3.69 1.89 -19.96
C GLU A 111 2.62 2.85 -19.45
N MET A 112 1.84 2.42 -18.44
CA MET A 112 0.75 3.20 -17.87
C MET A 112 0.39 2.74 -16.46
N ASP A 113 -0.38 3.57 -15.74
CA ASP A 113 -1.05 3.19 -14.48
C ASP A 113 -2.14 2.15 -14.75
N VAL A 114 -1.81 0.87 -14.55
CA VAL A 114 -2.71 -0.26 -14.80
C VAL A 114 -3.86 -0.20 -13.81
N GLN A 115 -5.09 -0.13 -14.33
CA GLN A 115 -6.34 -0.04 -13.56
C GLN A 115 -6.45 1.18 -12.63
N GLY A 116 -5.61 2.21 -12.82
CA GLY A 116 -5.64 3.42 -11.98
C GLY A 116 -5.19 3.17 -10.54
N ILE A 117 -4.38 2.13 -10.29
CA ILE A 117 -3.94 1.71 -8.96
C ILE A 117 -3.09 2.80 -8.32
N ILE A 118 -2.15 3.38 -9.06
CA ILE A 118 -1.26 4.45 -8.54
C ILE A 118 -2.10 5.65 -8.15
N ASN A 119 -2.95 6.13 -9.06
CA ASN A 119 -3.82 7.27 -8.82
C ASN A 119 -4.76 7.01 -7.63
N ALA A 120 -5.33 5.81 -7.52
CA ALA A 120 -6.18 5.44 -6.39
C ALA A 120 -5.42 5.49 -5.05
N ILE A 121 -4.17 5.03 -5.02
CA ILE A 121 -3.31 5.09 -3.82
C ILE A 121 -3.01 6.54 -3.46
N GLU A 122 -2.59 7.36 -4.42
CA GLU A 122 -2.28 8.78 -4.20
C GLU A 122 -3.49 9.57 -3.70
N GLY A 123 -4.66 9.38 -4.32
CA GLY A 123 -5.91 10.01 -3.88
C GLY A 123 -6.28 9.61 -2.45
N ARG A 124 -6.10 8.33 -2.09
CA ARG A 124 -6.39 7.84 -0.74
C ARG A 124 -5.41 8.40 0.29
N LEU A 125 -4.11 8.52 -0.05
CA LEU A 125 -3.10 9.11 0.82
C LEU A 125 -3.28 10.61 0.99
N ALA A 126 -3.61 11.34 -0.07
CA ALA A 126 -3.95 12.76 -0.01
C ALA A 126 -5.16 12.99 0.90
N TYR A 127 -6.23 12.20 0.72
CA TYR A 127 -7.41 12.23 1.57
C TYR A 127 -7.08 11.95 3.05
N ASN A 128 -6.33 10.88 3.32
CA ASN A 128 -5.93 10.52 4.68
C ASN A 128 -5.06 11.60 5.34
N SER A 129 -4.20 12.27 4.56
CA SER A 129 -3.35 13.37 5.06
C SER A 129 -4.19 14.57 5.48
N VAL A 130 -5.19 14.96 4.68
CA VAL A 130 -6.10 16.08 5.01
C VAL A 130 -6.93 15.78 6.27
N ILE A 131 -7.38 14.53 6.43
CA ILE A 131 -8.23 14.17 7.57
C ILE A 131 -7.44 13.86 8.83
N GLY A 132 -6.19 13.43 8.70
CA GLY A 132 -5.28 13.28 9.83
C GLY A 132 -5.11 14.57 10.63
N GLU A 133 -5.08 15.71 9.93
CA GLU A 133 -4.99 17.05 10.52
C GLU A 133 -6.34 17.56 11.06
N ALA A 134 -7.46 17.10 10.50
CA ALA A 134 -8.81 17.54 10.89
C ALA A 134 -9.80 16.36 11.00
N PRO A 135 -9.77 15.59 12.11
CA PRO A 135 -10.64 14.43 12.32
C PRO A 135 -12.14 14.73 12.23
N VAL A 136 -12.54 15.99 12.48
CA VAL A 136 -13.92 16.48 12.41
C VAL A 136 -14.48 16.43 10.98
N LEU A 137 -13.65 16.56 9.94
CA LEU A 137 -14.09 16.47 8.54
C LEU A 137 -14.40 15.02 8.10
N HIS A 138 -13.92 14.00 8.81
CA HIS A 138 -14.19 12.60 8.48
C HIS A 138 -15.69 12.26 8.51
N LYS A 139 -16.46 12.90 9.40
CA LYS A 139 -17.93 12.74 9.48
C LYS A 139 -18.67 13.31 8.27
N TYR A 140 -18.12 14.31 7.58
CA TYR A 140 -18.79 15.01 6.49
C TYR A 140 -18.39 14.52 5.09
N LEU A 141 -17.23 13.87 4.94
CA LEU A 141 -16.72 13.36 3.66
C LEU A 141 -17.04 11.87 3.41
N LEU A 142 -16.28 10.91 3.99
CA LEU A 142 -16.56 9.46 3.86
C LEU A 142 -17.61 8.92 4.86
N GLY A 143 -18.02 9.74 5.83
CA GLY A 143 -19.08 9.39 6.79
C GLY A 143 -20.51 9.61 6.29
N ASN A 144 -20.70 10.30 5.16
CA ASN A 144 -22.01 10.71 4.67
C ASN A 144 -22.41 9.91 3.40
N PRO A 145 -23.53 9.16 3.41
CA PRO A 145 -23.99 8.37 2.26
C PRO A 145 -24.36 9.21 1.02
N VAL A 146 -24.35 10.54 1.09
CA VAL A 146 -24.63 11.43 -0.05
C VAL A 146 -23.45 11.53 -1.02
N GLY A 147 -22.20 11.40 -0.56
CA GLY A 147 -21.02 11.51 -1.40
C GLY A 147 -20.90 10.39 -2.45
N SER A 148 -21.37 9.19 -2.13
CA SER A 148 -21.38 8.06 -3.06
C SER A 148 -22.37 8.22 -4.22
N TYR A 149 -23.38 9.09 -4.11
CA TYR A 149 -24.37 9.31 -5.17
C TYR A 149 -23.92 10.34 -6.22
N LEU A 150 -22.88 11.12 -5.97
CA LEU A 150 -22.36 12.13 -6.91
C LEU A 150 -21.17 11.63 -7.74
N ALA A 151 -20.65 10.44 -7.45
CA ALA A 151 -19.54 9.80 -8.16
C ALA A 151 -20.00 8.61 -9.03
N SER A 152 -21.30 8.58 -9.39
CA SER A 152 -21.90 7.63 -10.35
C SER A 152 -22.10 8.29 -11.71
#